data_AF-A0A7L4R4Y1-F1
#
_entry.id   AF-A0A7L4R4Y1-F1
#
_cell.length_a   1.000
_cell.length_b   1.000
_cell.length_c   1.000
_cell.angle_alpha   90.00
_cell.angle_beta   90.00
_cell.angle_gamma   90.00
#
_symmetry.space_group_name_H-M   'P 1'
#
loop_
_entity.id
_entity.type
_entity.pdbx_description
1 polymer ?
#
loop_
_entity_poly.entity_id
_entity_poly.type
_entity_poly.pdbx_seq_one_letter_code
_entity_poly.pdbx_strand_id
1 'polypeptide(L)'
;MAKLTPRDIGALIEVRKKVAELTFKKGRLQRGGEGGRDLKEVEDELNRLGERKAALEKKIDGIEIFMPFQKRLEELQVKISTHDDEDVAAAMRAKSGELYEMLKKKGAILKKNMEARNEIGKIVLMMQTTYPALRAKIVEAVKEGKAPEMEVAELAGKEGKIVASLNRIGISCRLKEGKIVPSEEPWNEAKVLLNNAHIWIPRESLDKFVQNEAEMELVGIKLQVKNAEKQVKTFDESEIKVFKDLQTKYIDLLKARKDLTDVYEKEFVGLELS
;
A
#
# COMPACT_ATOMS: atom_id res chain seq x y z
N MET A 1 -25.25 -4.83 -6.15
CA MET A 1 -24.36 -4.89 -4.97
C MET A 1 -23.43 -3.69 -5.00
N ALA A 2 -22.89 -3.25 -3.86
CA ALA A 2 -21.89 -2.17 -3.87
C ALA A 2 -20.60 -2.69 -4.50
N LYS A 3 -20.11 -1.99 -5.52
CA LYS A 3 -18.92 -2.33 -6.29
C LYS A 3 -17.71 -2.57 -5.39
N LEU A 4 -17.02 -3.70 -5.57
CA LEU A 4 -15.83 -4.04 -4.81
C LEU A 4 -14.57 -3.51 -5.48
N THR A 5 -13.71 -2.85 -4.69
CA THR A 5 -12.50 -2.19 -5.18
C THR A 5 -11.25 -2.66 -4.41
N PRO A 6 -10.04 -2.49 -4.96
CA PRO A 6 -8.79 -2.78 -4.24
C PRO A 6 -8.68 -2.06 -2.89
N ARG A 7 -9.31 -0.87 -2.77
CA ARG A 7 -9.32 -0.06 -1.55
C ARG A 7 -10.14 -0.70 -0.43
N ASP A 8 -11.17 -1.48 -0.75
CA ASP A 8 -11.96 -2.19 0.25
C ASP A 8 -11.12 -3.28 0.93
N ILE A 9 -10.36 -4.05 0.14
CA ILE A 9 -9.43 -5.06 0.66
C ILE A 9 -8.30 -4.38 1.45
N GLY A 10 -7.72 -3.30 0.92
CA GLY A 10 -6.72 -2.51 1.61
C GLY A 10 -7.22 -1.96 2.96
N ALA A 11 -8.47 -1.49 3.00
CA ALA A 11 -9.12 -1.03 4.22
C ALA A 11 -9.35 -2.17 5.22
N LEU A 12 -9.74 -3.37 4.77
CA LEU A 12 -9.90 -4.52 5.63
C LEU A 12 -8.55 -4.96 6.25
N ILE A 13 -7.48 -4.97 5.46
CA ILE A 13 -6.12 -5.24 5.97
C ILE A 13 -5.74 -4.22 7.05
N GLU A 14 -6.00 -2.93 6.83
CA GLU A 14 -5.71 -1.86 7.80
C GLU A 14 -6.53 -2.00 9.09
N VAL A 15 -7.84 -2.28 8.97
CA VAL A 15 -8.73 -2.47 10.11
C VAL A 15 -8.30 -3.69 10.92
N ARG A 16 -7.96 -4.82 10.27
CA ARG A 16 -7.46 -6.03 10.96
C ARG A 16 -6.19 -5.74 11.76
N LYS A 17 -5.26 -4.96 11.21
CA LYS A 17 -4.06 -4.52 11.95
C LYS A 17 -4.43 -3.65 13.16
N LYS A 18 -5.27 -2.63 12.97
CA LYS A 18 -5.65 -1.71 14.06
C LYS A 18 -6.38 -2.45 15.18
N VAL A 19 -7.26 -3.39 14.86
CA VAL A 19 -7.91 -4.27 15.84
C VAL A 19 -6.86 -5.04 16.63
N ALA A 20 -5.91 -5.71 15.98
CA ALA A 20 -4.86 -6.45 16.67
C ALA A 20 -3.99 -5.56 17.58
N GLU A 21 -3.62 -4.36 17.12
CA GLU A 21 -2.85 -3.38 17.91
C GLU A 21 -3.61 -2.90 19.15
N LEU A 22 -4.91 -2.59 19.01
CA LEU A 22 -5.75 -2.16 20.12
C LEU A 22 -6.09 -3.30 21.07
N THR A 23 -6.27 -4.53 20.58
CA THR A 23 -6.44 -5.71 21.45
C THR A 23 -5.18 -5.93 22.30
N PHE A 24 -3.99 -5.79 21.71
CA PHE A 24 -2.74 -5.86 22.46
C PHE A 24 -2.64 -4.72 23.50
N LYS A 25 -2.96 -3.47 23.10
CA LYS A 25 -2.99 -2.33 24.02
C LYS A 25 -3.97 -2.55 25.18
N LYS A 26 -5.17 -3.06 24.91
CA LYS A 26 -6.18 -3.43 25.91
C LYS A 26 -5.62 -4.42 26.93
N GLY A 27 -5.03 -5.53 26.46
CA GLY A 27 -4.45 -6.54 27.33
C GLY A 27 -3.32 -5.98 28.21
N ARG A 28 -2.50 -5.06 27.67
CA ARG A 28 -1.47 -4.37 28.46
C ARG A 28 -2.07 -3.48 29.54
N LEU A 29 -3.05 -2.63 29.22
CA LEU A 29 -3.69 -1.72 30.19
C LEU A 29 -4.39 -2.50 31.32
N GLN A 30 -5.05 -3.61 30.98
CA GLN A 30 -5.70 -4.49 31.97
C GLN A 30 -4.70 -5.10 32.96
N ARG A 31 -3.52 -5.52 32.49
CA ARG A 31 -2.46 -6.09 33.35
C ARG A 31 -1.72 -5.03 34.17
N GLY A 32 -1.56 -3.83 33.63
CA GLY A 32 -0.83 -2.74 34.28
C GLY A 32 -1.59 -2.00 35.39
N GLY A 33 -2.87 -2.32 35.62
CA GLY A 33 -3.72 -1.61 36.59
C GLY A 33 -4.13 -0.20 36.17
N GLU A 34 -3.78 0.24 34.95
CA GLU A 34 -4.13 1.53 34.35
C GLU A 34 -5.57 1.52 33.77
N GLY A 35 -6.52 0.94 34.52
CA GLY A 35 -7.89 0.61 34.09
C GLY A 35 -8.90 1.76 34.08
N GLY A 36 -8.45 2.98 33.76
CA GLY A 36 -9.28 4.18 33.76
C GLY A 36 -9.90 4.51 32.39
N ARG A 37 -9.98 5.83 32.11
CA ARG A 37 -10.52 6.43 30.87
C ARG A 37 -9.92 5.83 29.59
N ASP A 38 -8.61 5.58 29.60
CA ASP A 38 -7.87 5.04 28.46
C ASP A 38 -8.31 3.62 28.05
N LEU A 39 -8.73 2.79 29.01
CA LEU A 39 -9.23 1.44 28.71
C LEU A 39 -10.59 1.52 28.00
N LYS A 40 -11.49 2.37 28.50
CA LYS A 40 -12.80 2.59 27.89
C LYS A 40 -12.68 3.16 26.48
N GLU A 41 -11.80 4.12 26.26
CA GLU A 41 -11.53 4.67 24.92
C GLU A 41 -11.02 3.61 23.95
N VAL A 42 -10.15 2.70 24.41
CA VAL A 42 -9.68 1.56 23.61
C VAL A 42 -10.81 0.58 23.30
N GLU A 43 -11.72 0.32 24.24
CA GLU A 43 -12.87 -0.55 24.04
C GLU A 43 -13.90 0.04 23.06
N ASP A 44 -14.20 1.33 23.18
CA ASP A 44 -15.12 2.03 22.29
C ASP A 44 -14.58 2.04 20.84
N GLU A 45 -13.28 2.31 20.65
CA GLU A 45 -12.65 2.26 19.32
C GLU A 45 -12.58 0.82 18.77
N LEU A 46 -12.34 -0.19 19.63
CA LEU A 46 -12.39 -1.61 19.22
C LEU A 46 -13.80 -1.99 18.72
N ASN A 47 -14.85 -1.54 19.38
CA ASN A 47 -16.23 -1.78 18.96
C ASN A 47 -16.50 -1.15 17.59
N ARG A 48 -16.14 0.12 17.42
CA ARG A 48 -16.28 0.86 16.15
C ARG A 48 -15.52 0.18 15.01
N LEU A 49 -14.28 -0.25 15.26
CA LEU A 49 -13.49 -0.98 14.27
C LEU A 49 -14.06 -2.38 14.00
N GLY A 50 -14.67 -3.02 14.99
CA GLY A 50 -15.36 -4.30 14.85
C GLY A 50 -16.55 -4.21 13.89
N GLU A 51 -17.39 -3.19 14.03
CA GLU A 51 -18.51 -2.93 13.10
C GLU A 51 -18.01 -2.67 11.69
N ARG A 52 -16.99 -1.81 11.55
CA ARG A 52 -16.37 -1.51 10.25
C ARG A 52 -15.75 -2.75 9.62
N LYS A 53 -15.08 -3.58 10.41
CA LYS A 53 -14.49 -4.86 9.97
C LYS A 53 -15.59 -5.78 9.44
N ALA A 54 -16.67 -5.97 10.20
CA ALA A 54 -17.78 -6.84 9.80
C ALA A 54 -18.46 -6.35 8.50
N ALA A 55 -18.64 -5.03 8.34
CA ALA A 55 -19.18 -4.45 7.12
C ALA A 55 -18.27 -4.73 5.90
N LEU A 56 -16.95 -4.60 6.06
CA LEU A 56 -15.97 -4.91 5.01
C LEU A 56 -15.90 -6.41 4.71
N GLU A 57 -15.91 -7.27 5.74
CA GLU A 57 -15.91 -8.72 5.58
C GLU A 57 -17.16 -9.21 4.83
N LYS A 58 -18.33 -8.64 5.14
CA LYS A 58 -19.56 -8.90 4.39
C LYS A 58 -19.46 -8.45 2.92
N LYS A 59 -18.78 -7.34 2.65
CA LYS A 59 -18.57 -6.83 1.28
C LYS A 59 -17.60 -7.70 0.47
N ILE A 60 -16.63 -8.33 1.14
CA ILE A 60 -15.55 -9.14 0.54
C ILE A 60 -15.87 -10.65 0.64
N ASP A 61 -17.10 -11.01 1.02
CA ASP A 61 -17.50 -12.40 1.22
C ASP A 61 -17.23 -13.27 -0.02
N GLY A 62 -16.77 -14.50 0.20
CA GLY A 62 -16.36 -15.43 -0.86
C GLY A 62 -15.00 -15.15 -1.53
N ILE A 63 -14.30 -14.06 -1.17
CA ILE A 63 -12.97 -13.74 -1.73
C ILE A 63 -11.87 -14.14 -0.77
N GLU A 64 -10.96 -14.98 -1.25
CA GLU A 64 -9.75 -15.35 -0.52
C GLU A 64 -8.76 -14.18 -0.53
N ILE A 65 -8.54 -13.57 0.63
CA ILE A 65 -7.48 -12.58 0.84
C ILE A 65 -6.20 -13.33 1.22
N PHE A 66 -5.16 -13.15 0.43
CA PHE A 66 -3.83 -13.69 0.67
C PHE A 66 -2.81 -12.56 0.80
N MET A 67 -1.75 -12.80 1.57
CA MET A 67 -0.69 -11.81 1.81
C MET A 67 0.69 -12.34 1.42
N PRO A 68 1.59 -11.47 0.94
CA PRO A 68 2.99 -11.84 0.72
C PRO A 68 3.63 -12.40 1.99
N PHE A 69 4.41 -13.47 1.83
CA PHE A 69 5.19 -14.11 2.90
C PHE A 69 4.33 -14.60 4.09
N GLN A 70 3.06 -14.93 3.84
CA GLN A 70 2.14 -15.42 4.87
C GLN A 70 2.66 -16.67 5.57
N LYS A 71 3.20 -17.67 4.85
CA LYS A 71 3.74 -18.89 5.48
C LYS A 71 4.89 -18.57 6.45
N ARG A 72 5.77 -17.63 6.05
CA ARG A 72 6.87 -17.17 6.91
C ARG A 72 6.38 -16.42 8.14
N LEU A 73 5.28 -15.65 8.03
CA LEU A 73 4.64 -15.02 9.19
C LEU A 73 4.06 -16.06 10.15
N GLU A 74 3.43 -17.10 9.62
CA GLU A 74 2.89 -18.22 10.41
C GLU A 74 4.00 -18.97 11.14
N GLU A 75 5.10 -19.31 10.45
CA GLU A 75 6.29 -19.92 11.06
C GLU A 75 6.89 -19.05 12.18
N LEU A 76 7.06 -17.74 11.93
CA LEU A 76 7.55 -16.80 12.95
C LEU A 76 6.58 -16.71 14.12
N GLN A 77 5.27 -16.70 13.86
CA GLN A 77 4.24 -16.65 14.90
C GLN A 77 4.29 -17.88 15.79
N VAL A 78 4.39 -19.08 15.22
CA VAL A 78 4.50 -20.34 15.97
C VAL A 78 5.73 -20.31 16.87
N LYS A 79 6.90 -19.92 16.35
CA LYS A 79 8.14 -19.81 17.13
C LYS A 79 8.01 -18.79 18.26
N ILE A 80 7.48 -17.60 17.98
CA ILE A 80 7.28 -16.54 18.99
C ILE A 80 6.30 -17.01 20.07
N SER A 81 5.25 -17.75 19.73
CA SER A 81 4.26 -18.25 20.71
C SER A 81 4.76 -19.33 21.65
N THR A 82 5.97 -19.85 21.46
CA THR A 82 6.62 -20.75 22.42
C THR A 82 7.24 -20.02 23.61
N HIS A 83 7.36 -18.69 23.53
CA HIS A 83 7.83 -17.82 24.60
C HIS A 83 6.65 -17.20 25.32
N ASP A 84 6.83 -16.92 26.61
CA ASP A 84 5.83 -16.20 27.39
C ASP A 84 5.86 -14.69 27.11
N ASP A 85 4.83 -13.98 27.59
CA ASP A 85 4.69 -12.54 27.39
C ASP A 85 5.83 -11.75 28.06
N GLU A 86 6.44 -12.28 29.12
CA GLU A 86 7.53 -11.63 29.87
C GLU A 86 8.84 -11.66 29.09
N ASP A 87 9.19 -12.80 28.51
CA ASP A 87 10.35 -12.98 27.62
C ASP A 87 10.24 -12.08 26.39
N VAL A 88 9.05 -12.03 25.78
CA VAL A 88 8.77 -11.14 24.64
C VAL A 88 8.98 -9.68 25.04
N ALA A 89 8.47 -9.27 26.20
CA ALA A 89 8.66 -7.91 26.70
C ALA A 89 10.14 -7.60 27.02
N ALA A 90 10.86 -8.55 27.62
CA ALA A 90 12.28 -8.43 27.92
C ALA A 90 13.12 -8.29 26.64
N ALA A 91 12.89 -9.13 25.64
CA ALA A 91 13.56 -9.07 24.34
C ALA A 91 13.30 -7.72 23.63
N MET A 92 12.07 -7.21 23.68
CA MET A 92 11.72 -5.90 23.11
C MET A 92 12.43 -4.74 23.82
N ARG A 93 12.64 -4.82 25.13
CA ARG A 93 13.40 -3.80 25.89
C ARG A 93 14.90 -3.88 25.60
N ALA A 94 15.46 -5.10 25.60
CA ALA A 94 16.87 -5.35 25.37
C ALA A 94 17.31 -5.12 23.91
N LYS A 95 16.36 -5.14 22.96
CA LYS A 95 16.59 -4.98 21.51
C LYS A 95 17.70 -5.88 20.96
N SER A 96 17.83 -7.07 21.52
CA SER A 96 18.90 -8.02 21.22
C SER A 96 18.43 -9.45 21.49
N GLY A 97 19.16 -10.43 20.97
CA GLY A 97 18.84 -11.85 21.08
C GLY A 97 17.94 -12.39 19.95
N GLU A 98 17.79 -13.70 19.91
CA GLU A 98 17.09 -14.42 18.84
C GLU A 98 15.60 -14.05 18.78
N LEU A 99 14.93 -13.97 19.94
CA LEU A 99 13.52 -13.60 20.03
C LEU A 99 13.26 -12.19 19.48
N TYR A 100 14.14 -11.23 19.79
CA TYR A 100 14.04 -9.88 19.23
C TYR A 100 14.21 -9.88 17.70
N GLU A 101 15.18 -10.63 17.17
CA GLU A 101 15.38 -10.74 15.71
C GLU A 101 14.19 -11.42 15.01
N MET A 102 13.52 -12.38 15.65
CA MET A 102 12.26 -12.94 15.15
C MET A 102 11.14 -11.90 15.12
N LEU A 103 10.95 -11.15 16.21
CA LEU A 103 9.95 -10.07 16.30
C LEU A 103 10.20 -8.98 15.25
N LYS A 104 11.47 -8.59 15.06
CA LYS A 104 11.90 -7.62 14.07
C LYS A 104 11.64 -8.10 12.64
N LYS A 105 11.98 -9.36 12.31
CA LYS A 105 11.67 -9.97 11.00
C LYS A 105 10.16 -9.99 10.74
N LYS A 106 9.36 -10.41 11.73
CA LYS A 106 7.89 -10.40 11.66
C LYS A 106 7.36 -8.99 11.42
N GLY A 107 7.84 -8.01 12.19
CA GLY A 107 7.47 -6.60 12.07
C GLY A 107 7.81 -6.00 10.71
N ALA A 108 8.97 -6.33 10.15
CA ALA A 108 9.38 -5.88 8.82
C ALA A 108 8.45 -6.38 7.72
N ILE A 109 8.05 -7.66 7.75
CA ILE A 109 7.10 -8.24 6.79
C ILE A 109 5.73 -7.57 6.93
N LEU A 110 5.21 -7.43 8.16
CA LEU A 110 3.92 -6.78 8.41
C LEU A 110 3.91 -5.32 7.94
N LYS A 111 4.99 -4.58 8.19
CA LYS A 111 5.14 -3.19 7.70
C LYS A 111 5.10 -3.14 6.18
N LYS A 112 5.85 -4.00 5.49
CA LYS A 112 5.85 -4.08 4.02
C LYS A 112 4.46 -4.39 3.46
N ASN A 113 3.76 -5.36 4.05
CA ASN A 113 2.40 -5.73 3.63
C ASN A 113 1.41 -4.56 3.83
N MET A 114 1.53 -3.81 4.93
CA MET A 114 0.71 -2.62 5.18
C MET A 114 0.95 -1.49 4.19
N GLU A 115 2.22 -1.24 3.85
CA GLU A 115 2.61 -0.24 2.85
C GLU A 115 2.20 -0.63 1.42
N ALA A 116 1.98 -1.92 1.18
CA ALA A 116 1.54 -2.49 -0.10
C ALA A 116 0.06 -2.90 -0.12
N ARG A 117 -0.74 -2.60 0.92
CA ARG A 117 -2.11 -3.11 1.10
C ARG A 117 -3.05 -2.90 -0.09
N ASN A 118 -2.91 -1.80 -0.82
CA ASN A 118 -3.71 -1.54 -2.01
C ASN A 118 -3.28 -2.39 -3.21
N GLU A 119 -1.98 -2.63 -3.37
CA GLU A 119 -1.44 -3.52 -4.41
C GLU A 119 -1.80 -4.99 -4.10
N ILE A 120 -1.81 -5.38 -2.81
CA ILE A 120 -2.38 -6.66 -2.37
C ILE A 120 -3.86 -6.74 -2.77
N GLY A 121 -4.64 -5.68 -2.55
CA GLY A 121 -6.03 -5.62 -3.00
C GLY A 121 -6.18 -5.80 -4.52
N LYS A 122 -5.31 -5.18 -5.32
CA LYS A 122 -5.33 -5.30 -6.78
C LYS A 122 -5.10 -6.74 -7.23
N ILE A 123 -4.05 -7.39 -6.72
CA ILE A 123 -3.75 -8.77 -7.11
C ILE A 123 -4.84 -9.74 -6.63
N VAL A 124 -5.39 -9.55 -5.42
CA VAL A 124 -6.48 -10.37 -4.89
C VAL A 124 -7.72 -10.33 -5.82
N LEU A 125 -8.12 -9.14 -6.27
CA LEU A 125 -9.23 -8.99 -7.22
C LEU A 125 -8.92 -9.55 -8.60
N MET A 126 -7.70 -9.29 -9.10
CA MET A 126 -7.25 -9.82 -10.39
C MET A 126 -7.32 -11.36 -10.42
N MET A 127 -6.95 -12.00 -9.31
CA MET A 127 -7.02 -13.45 -9.16
C MET A 127 -8.44 -14.01 -9.17
N GLN A 128 -9.47 -13.22 -8.82
CA GLN A 128 -10.87 -13.70 -8.90
C GLN A 128 -11.33 -13.93 -10.34
N THR A 129 -10.71 -13.25 -11.30
CA THR A 129 -11.02 -13.37 -12.74
C THR A 129 -10.02 -14.26 -13.50
N THR A 130 -9.20 -15.00 -12.76
CA THR A 130 -8.16 -15.90 -13.30
C THR A 130 -8.61 -17.35 -13.14
N TYR A 131 -8.22 -18.23 -14.08
CA TYR A 131 -8.56 -19.65 -14.01
C TYR A 131 -8.14 -20.27 -12.66
N PRO A 132 -8.98 -21.13 -12.03
CA PRO A 132 -8.73 -21.64 -10.68
C PRO A 132 -7.36 -22.29 -10.46
N ALA A 133 -6.87 -23.08 -11.42
CA ALA A 133 -5.58 -23.75 -11.32
C ALA A 133 -4.40 -22.75 -11.30
N LEU A 134 -4.47 -21.70 -12.12
CA LEU A 134 -3.45 -20.64 -12.18
C LEU A 134 -3.53 -19.74 -10.96
N ARG A 135 -4.75 -19.40 -10.54
CA ARG A 135 -5.00 -18.69 -9.29
C ARG A 135 -4.33 -19.40 -8.12
N ALA A 136 -4.54 -20.71 -7.98
CA ALA A 136 -3.94 -21.47 -6.88
C ALA A 136 -2.41 -21.39 -6.88
N LYS A 137 -1.75 -21.52 -8.04
CA LYS A 137 -0.30 -21.38 -8.18
C LYS A 137 0.20 -19.99 -7.77
N ILE A 138 -0.45 -18.93 -8.25
CA ILE A 138 -0.07 -17.55 -7.93
C ILE A 138 -0.30 -17.25 -6.44
N VAL A 139 -1.47 -17.63 -5.91
CA VAL A 139 -1.81 -17.45 -4.49
C VAL A 139 -0.77 -18.13 -3.60
N GLU A 140 -0.40 -19.36 -3.94
CA GLU A 140 0.58 -20.13 -3.17
C GLU A 140 1.97 -19.48 -3.24
N ALA A 141 2.41 -19.09 -4.43
CA ALA A 141 3.67 -18.37 -4.61
C ALA A 141 3.71 -17.05 -3.81
N VAL A 142 2.58 -16.32 -3.76
CA VAL A 142 2.46 -15.11 -2.94
C VAL A 142 2.56 -15.43 -1.46
N LYS A 143 1.84 -16.45 -0.96
CA LYS A 143 1.92 -16.88 0.44
C LYS A 143 3.34 -17.30 0.84
N GLU A 144 4.08 -17.93 -0.08
CA GLU A 144 5.50 -18.27 0.11
C GLU A 144 6.44 -17.06 -0.02
N GLY A 145 6.00 -16.02 -0.72
CA GLY A 145 6.83 -14.86 -1.06
C GLY A 145 7.89 -15.18 -2.12
N LYS A 146 7.56 -16.07 -3.06
CA LYS A 146 8.42 -16.47 -4.18
C LYS A 146 7.74 -16.18 -5.50
N ALA A 147 8.52 -16.01 -6.57
CA ALA A 147 7.97 -15.85 -7.90
C ALA A 147 7.30 -17.17 -8.35
N PRO A 148 6.09 -17.13 -8.93
CA PRO A 148 5.48 -18.31 -9.49
C PRO A 148 6.21 -18.70 -10.78
N GLU A 149 6.72 -19.92 -10.86
CA GLU A 149 7.31 -20.47 -12.09
C GLU A 149 6.19 -21.12 -12.93
N MET A 150 5.71 -20.39 -13.94
CA MET A 150 4.58 -20.84 -14.75
C MET A 150 4.53 -20.21 -16.15
N GLU A 151 3.95 -20.94 -17.10
CA GLU A 151 3.62 -20.44 -18.44
C GLU A 151 2.53 -19.37 -18.38
N VAL A 152 2.66 -18.33 -19.22
CA VAL A 152 1.74 -17.18 -19.24
C VAL A 152 0.69 -17.21 -20.33
N ALA A 153 0.79 -18.17 -21.28
CA ALA A 153 -0.17 -18.31 -22.38
C ALA A 153 -1.63 -18.39 -21.88
N GLU A 154 -1.83 -18.93 -20.67
CA GLU A 154 -3.14 -19.10 -20.05
C GLU A 154 -3.63 -17.87 -19.24
N LEU A 155 -2.83 -16.80 -19.14
CA LEU A 155 -3.16 -15.58 -18.40
C LEU A 155 -3.94 -14.54 -19.23
N ALA A 156 -4.26 -14.86 -20.49
CA ALA A 156 -5.15 -14.09 -21.36
C ALA A 156 -4.81 -12.58 -21.46
N GLY A 157 -3.53 -12.23 -21.59
CA GLY A 157 -3.06 -10.84 -21.72
C GLY A 157 -2.94 -10.08 -20.40
N LYS A 158 -3.13 -10.74 -19.25
CA LYS A 158 -2.98 -10.14 -17.91
C LYS A 158 -1.57 -10.30 -17.33
N GLU A 159 -0.67 -11.00 -18.01
CA GLU A 159 0.66 -11.36 -17.53
C GLU A 159 1.50 -10.16 -17.09
N GLY A 160 1.50 -9.07 -17.86
CA GLY A 160 2.22 -7.85 -17.49
C GLY A 160 1.68 -7.21 -16.20
N LYS A 161 0.36 -7.19 -16.02
CA LYS A 161 -0.30 -6.64 -14.82
C LYS A 161 -0.05 -7.52 -13.59
N ILE A 162 -0.03 -8.84 -13.76
CA ILE A 162 0.28 -9.80 -12.70
C ILE A 162 1.73 -9.62 -12.26
N VAL A 163 2.69 -9.60 -13.20
CA VAL A 163 4.11 -9.41 -12.89
C VAL A 163 4.37 -8.06 -12.24
N ALA A 164 3.75 -6.98 -12.72
CA ALA A 164 3.84 -5.68 -12.06
C ALA A 164 3.30 -5.75 -10.63
N SER A 165 2.12 -6.32 -10.41
CA SER A 165 1.51 -6.44 -9.08
C SER A 165 2.37 -7.27 -8.12
N LEU A 166 2.95 -8.38 -8.59
CA LEU A 166 3.87 -9.22 -7.81
C LEU A 166 5.12 -8.44 -7.38
N ASN A 167 5.75 -7.69 -8.29
CA ASN A 167 6.90 -6.86 -7.95
C ASN A 167 6.55 -5.74 -6.96
N ARG A 168 5.38 -5.09 -7.12
CA ARG A 168 4.91 -4.02 -6.23
C ARG A 168 4.56 -4.49 -4.81
N ILE A 169 4.14 -5.75 -4.65
CA ILE A 169 4.00 -6.40 -3.32
C ILE A 169 5.32 -7.03 -2.84
N GLY A 170 6.38 -6.93 -3.65
CA GLY A 170 7.75 -7.25 -3.30
C GLY A 170 8.14 -8.70 -3.49
N ILE A 171 7.55 -9.35 -4.49
CA ILE A 171 7.94 -10.66 -5.05
C ILE A 171 8.62 -10.38 -6.39
N SER A 172 9.95 -10.49 -6.42
CA SER A 172 10.74 -10.12 -7.60
C SER A 172 10.59 -11.16 -8.71
N CYS A 173 10.00 -10.76 -9.84
CA CYS A 173 9.78 -11.65 -10.98
C CYS A 173 9.80 -10.88 -12.31
N ARG A 174 10.01 -11.59 -13.42
CA ARG A 174 9.94 -11.03 -14.77
C ARG A 174 9.28 -11.99 -15.75
N LEU A 175 8.86 -11.47 -16.89
CA LEU A 175 8.46 -12.27 -18.04
C LEU A 175 9.70 -12.63 -18.86
N LYS A 176 9.96 -13.92 -19.04
CA LYS A 176 11.03 -14.43 -19.91
C LYS A 176 10.49 -15.61 -20.70
N GLU A 177 10.59 -15.56 -22.03
CA GLU A 177 10.23 -16.67 -22.93
C GLU A 177 8.81 -17.24 -22.67
N GLY A 178 7.83 -16.37 -22.41
CA GLY A 178 6.46 -16.80 -22.13
C GLY A 178 6.23 -17.36 -20.72
N LYS A 179 7.18 -17.19 -19.79
CA LYS A 179 7.06 -17.64 -18.40
C LYS A 179 7.24 -16.49 -17.42
N ILE A 180 6.57 -16.59 -16.28
CA ILE A 180 6.96 -15.83 -15.08
C ILE A 180 8.11 -16.59 -14.43
N VAL A 181 9.21 -15.89 -14.16
CA VAL A 181 10.41 -16.44 -13.51
C VAL A 181 10.92 -15.49 -12.43
N PRO A 182 11.64 -16.00 -11.41
CA PRO A 182 12.36 -15.15 -10.46
C PRO A 182 13.29 -14.16 -11.16
N SER A 183 13.44 -12.96 -10.58
CA SER A 183 14.35 -11.93 -11.07
C SER A 183 15.12 -11.31 -9.93
N GLU A 184 16.43 -11.15 -10.10
CA GLU A 184 17.28 -10.36 -9.21
C GLU A 184 17.40 -8.90 -9.67
N GLU A 185 17.03 -8.63 -10.93
CA GLU A 185 17.05 -7.28 -11.49
C GLU A 185 15.98 -6.41 -10.81
N PRO A 186 16.31 -5.14 -10.48
CA PRO A 186 15.33 -4.19 -9.95
C PRO A 186 14.15 -4.03 -10.91
N TRP A 187 12.93 -4.07 -10.38
CA TRP A 187 11.73 -3.81 -11.16
C TRP A 187 11.78 -2.41 -11.79
N ASN A 188 11.27 -2.27 -13.01
CA ASN A 188 11.36 -1.06 -13.83
C ASN A 188 10.46 0.10 -13.37
N GLU A 189 9.74 -0.04 -12.25
CA GLU A 189 8.96 1.03 -11.62
C GLU A 189 9.57 1.49 -10.29
N ALA A 190 9.33 2.75 -9.97
CA ALA A 190 9.65 3.37 -8.70
C ALA A 190 8.36 3.76 -7.96
N LYS A 191 8.36 3.57 -6.65
CA LYS A 191 7.28 4.01 -5.76
C LYS A 191 7.52 5.47 -5.36
N VAL A 192 6.54 6.33 -5.60
CA VAL A 192 6.59 7.76 -5.22
C VAL A 192 5.35 8.13 -4.39
N LEU A 193 5.45 9.23 -3.62
CA LEU A 193 4.35 9.76 -2.81
C LEU A 193 3.71 10.93 -3.56
N LEU A 194 2.40 10.86 -3.78
CA LEU A 194 1.59 11.92 -4.39
C LEU A 194 0.31 12.11 -3.58
N ASN A 195 0.07 13.32 -3.05
CA ASN A 195 -1.15 13.65 -2.28
C ASN A 195 -1.45 12.64 -1.16
N ASN A 196 -0.43 12.23 -0.38
CA ASN A 196 -0.52 11.20 0.67
C ASN A 196 -0.87 9.78 0.19
N ALA A 197 -0.88 9.53 -1.12
CA ALA A 197 -1.03 8.21 -1.71
C ALA A 197 0.28 7.77 -2.35
N HIS A 198 0.62 6.49 -2.21
CA HIS A 198 1.74 5.93 -2.95
C HIS A 198 1.27 5.49 -4.34
N ILE A 199 2.04 5.89 -5.34
CA ILE A 199 1.83 5.52 -6.73
C ILE A 199 3.11 4.91 -7.31
N TRP A 200 2.97 4.20 -8.41
CA TRP A 200 4.10 3.58 -9.12
C TRP A 200 4.25 4.24 -10.48
N ILE A 201 5.47 4.67 -10.80
CA ILE A 201 5.83 5.29 -12.08
C ILE A 201 7.03 4.57 -12.69
N PRO A 202 7.21 4.58 -14.03
CA PRO A 202 8.41 4.07 -14.67
C PRO A 202 9.67 4.73 -14.09
N ARG A 203 10.73 3.96 -13.84
CA ARG A 203 12.00 4.47 -13.30
C ARG A 203 12.63 5.54 -14.17
N GLU A 204 12.53 5.39 -15.49
CA GLU A 204 12.98 6.38 -16.47
C GLU A 204 12.27 7.74 -16.36
N SER A 205 11.09 7.76 -15.74
CA SER A 205 10.27 8.95 -15.51
C SER A 205 10.47 9.56 -14.13
N LEU A 206 11.25 8.92 -13.25
CA LEU A 206 11.41 9.33 -11.85
C LEU A 206 12.00 10.74 -11.73
N ASP A 207 13.09 11.02 -12.44
CA ASP A 207 13.76 12.32 -12.36
C ASP A 207 12.85 13.45 -12.87
N LYS A 208 12.13 13.19 -13.97
CA LYS A 208 11.14 14.13 -14.52
C LYS A 208 10.01 14.39 -13.53
N PHE A 209 9.52 13.35 -12.85
CA PHE A 209 8.49 13.49 -11.83
C PHE A 209 8.97 14.33 -10.64
N VAL A 210 10.16 14.04 -10.10
CA VAL A 210 10.74 14.77 -8.97
C VAL A 210 10.96 16.25 -9.33
N GLN A 211 11.48 16.53 -10.53
CA GLN A 211 11.65 17.90 -11.03
C GLN A 211 10.29 18.61 -11.18
N ASN A 212 9.30 17.94 -11.75
CA ASN A 212 7.96 18.50 -11.91
C ASN A 212 7.31 18.86 -10.55
N GLU A 213 7.38 17.98 -9.56
CA GLU A 213 6.83 18.25 -8.23
C GLU A 213 7.55 19.43 -7.54
N ALA A 214 8.87 19.50 -7.64
CA ALA A 214 9.65 20.61 -7.09
C ALA A 214 9.29 21.95 -7.77
N GLU A 215 9.14 21.96 -9.09
CA GLU A 215 8.71 23.14 -9.83
C GLU A 215 7.26 23.54 -9.49
N MET A 216 6.37 22.56 -9.34
CA MET A 216 4.97 22.80 -8.94
C MET A 216 4.89 23.47 -7.58
N GLU A 217 5.66 22.99 -6.60
CA GLU A 217 5.71 23.58 -5.26
C GLU A 217 6.19 25.04 -5.32
N LEU A 218 7.29 25.30 -6.03
CA LEU A 218 7.84 26.65 -6.19
C LEU A 218 6.87 27.61 -6.89
N VAL A 219 6.23 27.18 -7.97
CA VAL A 219 5.23 27.98 -8.69
C VAL A 219 3.98 28.20 -7.82
N GLY A 220 3.56 27.18 -7.08
CA GLY A 220 2.44 27.26 -6.13
C GLY A 220 2.65 28.31 -5.05
N ILE A 221 3.84 28.34 -4.44
CA ILE A 221 4.23 29.37 -3.44
C ILE A 221 4.18 30.76 -4.08
N LYS A 222 4.76 30.94 -5.27
CA LYS A 222 4.75 32.24 -5.97
C LYS A 222 3.33 32.71 -6.30
N LEU A 223 2.44 31.79 -6.70
CA LEU A 223 1.02 32.10 -6.95
C LEU A 223 0.30 32.50 -5.67
N GLN A 224 0.57 31.85 -4.53
CA GLN A 224 -0.02 32.22 -3.24
C GLN A 224 0.41 33.63 -2.81
N VAL A 225 1.70 33.95 -2.93
CA VAL A 225 2.23 35.29 -2.63
C VAL A 225 1.58 36.34 -3.53
N LYS A 226 1.52 36.10 -4.85
CA LYS A 226 0.89 37.03 -5.78
C LYS A 226 -0.62 37.17 -5.54
N ASN A 227 -1.31 36.10 -5.16
CA ASN A 227 -2.72 36.21 -4.77
C ASN A 227 -2.91 37.07 -3.51
N ALA A 228 -2.04 36.94 -2.51
CA ALA A 228 -2.08 37.78 -1.31
C ALA A 228 -1.80 39.26 -1.65
N GLU A 229 -0.80 39.53 -2.49
CA GLU A 229 -0.52 40.89 -2.96
C GLU A 229 -1.74 41.49 -3.68
N LYS A 230 -2.40 40.72 -4.55
CA LYS A 230 -3.57 41.16 -5.30
C LYS A 230 -4.77 41.53 -4.41
N GLN A 231 -4.86 40.96 -3.20
CA GLN A 231 -5.91 41.31 -2.23
C GLN A 231 -5.67 42.67 -1.57
N VAL A 232 -4.42 43.14 -1.54
CA VAL A 232 -4.03 44.38 -0.83
C VAL A 232 -3.72 45.52 -1.80
N LYS A 233 -3.41 45.22 -3.08
CA LYS A 233 -3.15 46.22 -4.11
C LYS A 233 -3.72 45.83 -5.48
N THR A 234 -4.00 46.85 -6.31
CA THR A 234 -4.28 46.66 -7.73
C THR A 234 -2.97 46.42 -8.48
N PHE A 235 -2.93 45.35 -9.28
CA PHE A 235 -1.78 45.01 -10.10
C PHE A 235 -1.69 45.90 -11.33
N ASP A 236 -0.48 46.29 -11.69
CA ASP A 236 -0.20 46.88 -13.00
C ASP A 236 -0.17 45.79 -14.10
N GLU A 237 -0.06 46.21 -15.36
CA GLU A 237 -0.06 45.29 -16.51
C GLU A 237 1.08 44.26 -16.47
N SER A 238 2.24 44.64 -15.93
CA SER A 238 3.40 43.75 -15.82
C SER A 238 3.17 42.67 -14.77
N GLU A 239 2.58 43.04 -13.63
CA GLU A 239 2.25 42.12 -12.56
C GLU A 239 1.11 41.17 -12.95
N ILE A 240 0.12 41.67 -13.68
CA ILE A 240 -0.94 40.84 -14.28
C ILE A 240 -0.34 39.80 -15.22
N LYS A 241 0.63 40.20 -16.06
CA LYS A 241 1.29 39.28 -16.99
C LYS A 241 2.07 38.19 -16.24
N VAL A 242 2.90 38.57 -15.27
CA VAL A 242 3.66 37.61 -14.44
C VAL A 242 2.72 36.64 -13.73
N PHE A 243 1.61 37.13 -13.19
CA PHE A 243 0.62 36.29 -12.53
C PHE A 243 -0.03 35.28 -13.49
N LYS A 244 -0.42 35.73 -14.70
CA LYS A 244 -0.96 34.84 -15.75
C LYS A 244 0.07 33.81 -16.20
N ASP A 245 1.33 34.21 -16.38
CA ASP A 245 2.41 33.30 -16.79
C ASP A 245 2.65 32.21 -15.74
N LEU A 246 2.60 32.57 -14.45
CA LEU A 246 2.66 31.60 -13.35
C LEU A 246 1.46 30.64 -13.34
N GLN A 247 0.24 31.14 -13.60
CA GLN A 247 -0.96 30.30 -13.69
C GLN A 247 -0.85 29.30 -14.85
N THR A 248 -0.44 29.76 -16.03
CA THR A 248 -0.21 28.90 -17.20
C THR A 248 0.84 27.85 -16.91
N LYS A 249 2.00 28.25 -16.36
CA LYS A 249 3.06 27.31 -15.98
C LYS A 249 2.57 26.27 -14.99
N TYR A 250 1.79 26.67 -13.98
CA TYR A 250 1.22 25.73 -13.01
C TYR A 250 0.28 24.71 -13.67
N ILE A 251 -0.58 25.16 -14.59
CA ILE A 251 -1.48 24.28 -15.35
C ILE A 251 -0.69 23.28 -16.21
N ASP A 252 0.39 23.71 -16.84
CA ASP A 252 1.20 22.82 -17.68
C ASP A 252 1.96 21.80 -16.86
N LEU A 253 2.48 22.18 -15.68
CA LEU A 253 3.06 21.23 -14.72
C LEU A 253 2.02 20.21 -14.20
N LEU A 254 0.76 20.63 -14.02
CA LEU A 254 -0.32 19.72 -13.65
C LEU A 254 -0.62 18.69 -14.76
N LYS A 255 -0.57 19.10 -16.04
CA LYS A 255 -0.74 18.20 -17.18
C LYS A 255 0.44 17.22 -17.26
N ALA A 256 1.67 17.72 -17.17
CA ALA A 256 2.87 16.89 -17.18
C ALA A 256 2.84 15.85 -16.05
N ARG A 257 2.43 16.25 -14.85
CA ARG A 257 2.20 15.32 -13.73
C ARG A 257 1.21 14.23 -14.10
N LYS A 258 0.05 14.63 -14.64
CA LYS A 258 -0.99 13.68 -15.03
C LYS A 258 -0.46 12.67 -16.04
N ASP A 259 0.27 13.11 -17.06
CA ASP A 259 0.83 12.23 -18.09
C ASP A 259 1.84 11.22 -17.50
N LEU A 260 2.63 11.65 -16.50
CA LEU A 260 3.56 10.77 -15.79
C LEU A 260 2.85 9.74 -14.91
N THR A 261 1.62 10.00 -14.47
CA THR A 261 0.85 9.14 -13.54
C THR A 261 -0.32 8.39 -14.19
N ASP A 262 -0.67 8.70 -15.44
CA ASP A 262 -1.88 8.23 -16.13
C ASP A 262 -1.94 6.69 -16.24
N VAL A 263 -0.78 6.05 -16.42
CA VAL A 263 -0.66 4.58 -16.45
C VAL A 263 -1.18 3.95 -15.16
N TYR A 264 -0.85 4.54 -14.01
CA TYR A 264 -1.24 4.04 -12.70
C TYR A 264 -2.71 4.33 -12.35
N GLU A 265 -3.23 5.49 -12.73
CA GLU A 265 -4.62 5.87 -12.45
C GLU A 265 -5.61 4.99 -13.22
N LYS A 266 -5.31 4.67 -14.48
CA LYS A 266 -6.13 3.78 -15.33
C LYS A 266 -6.19 2.34 -14.79
N GLU A 267 -5.14 1.85 -14.13
CA GLU A 267 -5.13 0.53 -13.50
C GLU A 267 -6.08 0.41 -12.30
N PHE A 268 -6.34 1.51 -11.58
CA PHE A 268 -7.21 1.50 -10.40
C PHE A 268 -8.69 1.42 -10.75
N VAL A 269 -9.09 2.04 -11.85
CA VAL A 269 -10.50 2.10 -12.29
C VAL A 269 -10.94 0.79 -12.95
N GLY A 270 -10.02 0.04 -13.58
CA GLY A 270 -10.36 -1.16 -14.36
C GLY A 270 -10.51 -2.47 -13.58
N LEU A 271 -10.37 -2.50 -12.26
CA LEU A 271 -10.32 -3.74 -11.45
C LEU A 271 -11.55 -3.96 -10.56
N GLU A 272 -12.69 -3.46 -11.00
CA GLU A 272 -13.90 -3.51 -10.20
C GLU A 272 -14.71 -4.79 -10.48
N LEU A 273 -15.12 -5.49 -9.42
CA LEU A 273 -16.07 -6.61 -9.51
C LEU A 273 -17.50 -6.08 -9.29
N SER A 274 -18.41 -6.45 -10.20
CA SER A 274 -19.83 -6.10 -10.20
C SER A 274 -20.66 -6.96 -9.24
#